data_AF-D6YZV0-F1
#
_entry.id   AF-D6YZV0-F1
#
_cell.length_a   1.000
_cell.length_b   1.000
_cell.length_c   1.000
_cell.angle_alpha   90.00
_cell.angle_beta   90.00
_cell.angle_gamma   90.00
#
_symmetry.space_group_name_H-M   'P 1'
#
loop_
_entity.id
_entity.type
_entity.pdbx_description
1 polymer ?
#
loop_
_entity_poly.entity_id
_entity_poly.type
_entity_poly.pdbx_seq_one_letter_code
_entity_poly.pdbx_strand_id
1 'polypeptide(L)'
;MRTKLAVLLILLLVTAGCGSRQISHESFMREGVSLAYVQRVAVLPLENLGGGAGQAERVREIVITQVLASGLFDVADKGRVDSVLREEAIAPGAAIEDATLRRLGQTLGTEAFILGSVEQGTESRGGAAYPEINLTLRLVDSESGLILWQASGRGSGYSVSDRLFGTTPKSAFQVTLELVNSLLRSMH
;
A
#
# COMPACT_ATOMS: atom_id res chain seq x y z
N MET A 1 45.76 17.65 22.40
CA MET A 1 45.10 16.39 21.95
C MET A 1 43.58 16.40 22.20
N ARG A 2 43.10 16.78 23.39
CA ARG A 2 41.66 16.78 23.74
C ARG A 2 40.76 17.62 22.80
N THR A 3 41.22 18.79 22.36
CA THR A 3 40.49 19.67 21.44
C THR A 3 40.39 19.13 20.00
N LYS A 4 41.44 18.46 19.51
CA LYS A 4 41.41 17.81 18.18
C LYS A 4 40.47 16.59 18.16
N LEU A 5 40.40 15.85 19.27
CA LEU A 5 39.48 14.71 19.44
C LEU A 5 38.02 15.16 19.47
N ALA A 6 37.73 16.28 20.15
CA ALA A 6 36.39 16.86 20.20
C ALA A 6 35.92 17.34 18.81
N VAL A 7 36.78 18.02 18.04
CA VAL A 7 36.44 18.47 16.68
C VAL A 7 36.18 17.30 15.74
N LEU A 8 36.94 16.20 15.85
CA LEU A 8 36.71 14.99 15.06
C LEU A 8 35.36 14.32 15.40
N LEU A 9 34.99 14.28 16.69
CA LEU A 9 33.72 13.70 17.14
C LEU A 9 32.50 14.53 16.67
N ILE A 10 32.62 15.87 16.70
CA ILE A 10 31.57 16.78 16.22
C ILE A 10 31.42 16.66 14.70
N LEU A 11 32.52 16.55 13.95
CA LEU A 11 32.48 16.32 12.50
C LEU A 11 31.83 14.97 12.14
N LEU A 12 32.01 13.94 12.98
CA LEU A 12 31.37 12.63 12.82
C LEU A 12 29.87 12.65 13.11
N LEU A 13 29.40 13.51 14.03
CA LEU A 13 27.96 13.65 14.33
C LEU A 13 27.18 14.37 13.23
N VAL A 14 27.82 15.26 12.47
CA VAL A 14 27.15 16.05 11.41
C VAL A 14 26.92 15.23 10.13
N THR A 15 27.62 14.10 9.93
CA THR A 15 27.46 13.25 8.73
C THR A 15 26.44 12.12 8.89
N ALA A 16 25.85 11.93 10.08
CA ALA A 16 24.92 10.82 10.35
C ALA A 16 23.47 11.04 9.82
N GLY A 17 23.20 12.11 9.05
CA GLY A 17 21.84 12.62 8.84
C GLY A 17 21.15 12.37 7.49
N CYS A 18 21.80 11.84 6.45
CA CYS A 18 21.17 11.66 5.14
C CYS A 18 20.74 10.20 4.89
N GLY A 19 19.73 9.74 5.63
CA GLY A 19 19.00 8.53 5.26
C GLY A 19 18.09 8.83 4.06
N SER A 20 18.34 8.23 2.91
CA SER A 20 17.40 8.25 1.79
C SER A 20 16.10 7.59 2.24
N ARG A 21 14.98 8.33 2.26
CA ARG A 21 13.68 7.81 2.68
C ARG A 21 13.23 6.74 1.68
N GLN A 22 13.31 5.47 2.09
CA GLN A 22 13.05 4.30 1.25
C GLN A 22 11.55 4.10 0.95
N ILE A 23 10.69 4.76 1.75
CA ILE A 23 9.24 4.79 1.60
C ILE A 23 8.79 6.24 1.71
N SER A 24 7.99 6.67 0.74
CA SER A 24 7.28 7.95 0.76
C SER A 24 5.81 7.71 0.48
N HIS A 25 4.92 8.35 1.23
CA HIS A 25 3.48 8.29 0.98
C HIS A 25 2.84 9.64 1.26
N GLU A 26 1.73 9.87 0.58
CA GLU A 26 0.79 10.97 0.77
C GLU A 26 -0.57 10.33 1.11
N SER A 27 -1.31 10.91 2.04
CA SER A 27 -2.61 10.40 2.47
C SER A 27 -3.63 11.51 2.57
N PHE A 28 -4.86 11.16 2.21
CA PHE A 28 -6.05 11.98 2.36
C PHE A 28 -7.06 11.22 3.24
N MET A 29 -7.58 11.90 4.25
CA MET A 29 -8.68 11.42 5.07
C MET A 29 -9.82 12.43 4.98
N ARG A 30 -11.03 11.94 4.79
CA ARG A 30 -12.20 12.82 4.72
C ARG A 30 -12.53 13.34 6.12
N GLU A 31 -12.53 14.66 6.26
CA GLU A 31 -12.96 15.31 7.50
C GLU A 31 -14.47 15.14 7.72
N GLY A 32 -14.89 14.99 8.98
CA GLY A 32 -16.30 14.95 9.37
C GLY A 32 -17.02 13.61 9.13
N VAL A 33 -16.31 12.55 8.70
CA VAL A 33 -16.87 11.20 8.56
C VAL A 33 -16.22 10.25 9.56
N SER A 34 -17.04 9.61 10.40
CA SER A 34 -16.57 8.59 11.33
C SER A 34 -16.39 7.26 10.62
N LEU A 35 -15.20 6.67 10.70
CA LEU A 35 -14.97 5.30 10.23
C LEU A 35 -15.58 4.23 11.16
N ALA A 36 -16.16 4.63 12.30
CA ALA A 36 -16.63 3.70 13.32
C ALA A 36 -17.78 2.78 12.87
N TYR A 37 -18.50 3.12 11.80
CA TYR A 37 -19.54 2.24 11.24
C TYR A 37 -18.98 1.18 10.29
N VAL A 38 -17.77 1.38 9.76
CA VAL A 38 -17.16 0.43 8.81
C VAL A 38 -16.58 -0.72 9.62
N GLN A 39 -17.24 -1.87 9.62
CA GLN A 39 -16.81 -3.06 10.36
C GLN A 39 -16.21 -4.11 9.45
N ARG A 40 -16.75 -4.23 8.23
CA ARG A 40 -16.36 -5.23 7.25
C ARG A 40 -16.16 -4.58 5.88
N VAL A 41 -15.02 -4.89 5.27
CA VAL A 41 -14.64 -4.37 3.96
C VAL A 41 -14.44 -5.49 2.94
N ALA A 42 -14.66 -5.19 1.67
CA ALA A 42 -14.23 -6.05 0.57
C ALA A 42 -13.02 -5.44 -0.15
N VAL A 43 -11.93 -6.21 -0.27
CA VAL A 43 -10.78 -5.82 -1.08
C VAL A 43 -11.02 -6.28 -2.52
N LEU A 44 -11.27 -5.35 -3.43
CA LEU A 44 -11.48 -5.67 -4.84
C LEU A 44 -10.15 -5.95 -5.56
N PRO A 45 -10.18 -6.58 -6.74
CA PRO A 45 -8.98 -6.72 -7.58
C PRO A 45 -8.35 -5.35 -7.86
N LEU A 46 -7.06 -5.24 -7.56
CA LEU A 46 -6.30 -4.01 -7.81
C LEU A 46 -6.07 -3.84 -9.32
N GLU A 47 -6.13 -2.60 -9.78
CA GLU A 47 -5.73 -2.26 -11.14
C GLU A 47 -4.22 -2.48 -11.30
N ASN A 48 -3.83 -3.23 -12.34
CA ASN A 48 -2.42 -3.44 -12.66
C ASN A 48 -1.97 -2.41 -13.69
N LEU A 49 -1.32 -1.35 -13.23
CA LEU A 49 -0.75 -0.33 -14.09
C LEU A 49 0.61 -0.74 -14.68
N GLY A 50 1.19 -1.83 -14.16
CA GLY A 50 2.43 -2.42 -14.68
C GLY A 50 2.19 -3.58 -15.65
N GLY A 51 3.26 -4.01 -16.34
CA GLY A 51 3.20 -5.08 -17.34
C GLY A 51 3.27 -6.52 -16.80
N GLY A 52 3.55 -6.72 -15.51
CA GLY A 52 3.75 -8.07 -14.96
C GLY A 52 2.44 -8.75 -14.58
N ALA A 53 2.21 -9.96 -15.10
CA ALA A 53 1.05 -10.77 -14.74
C ALA A 53 1.05 -11.17 -13.25
N GLY A 54 -0.12 -11.11 -12.62
CA GLY A 54 -0.33 -11.54 -11.22
C GLY A 54 0.30 -10.63 -10.15
N GLN A 55 0.87 -9.48 -10.52
CA GLN A 55 1.44 -8.51 -9.56
C GLN A 55 0.35 -7.93 -8.66
N ALA A 56 -0.73 -7.44 -9.26
CA ALA A 56 -1.91 -6.96 -8.55
C ALA A 56 -2.50 -7.99 -7.59
N GLU A 57 -2.59 -9.26 -8.02
CA GLU A 57 -3.14 -10.32 -7.18
C GLU A 57 -2.28 -10.58 -5.93
N ARG A 58 -0.96 -10.68 -6.09
CA ARG A 58 -0.05 -10.86 -4.94
C ARG A 58 -0.12 -9.68 -3.97
N VAL A 59 -0.22 -8.46 -4.48
CA VAL A 59 -0.32 -7.25 -3.66
C VAL A 59 -1.67 -7.21 -2.93
N ARG A 60 -2.76 -7.62 -3.60
CA ARG A 60 -4.09 -7.75 -2.98
C ARG A 60 -4.07 -8.71 -1.78
N GLU A 61 -3.41 -9.86 -1.90
CA GLU A 61 -3.27 -10.80 -0.76
C GLU A 61 -2.52 -10.19 0.43
N ILE A 62 -1.46 -9.42 0.15
CA ILE A 62 -0.74 -8.68 1.20
C ILE A 62 -1.65 -7.63 1.83
N VAL A 63 -2.41 -6.89 1.03
CA VAL A 63 -3.39 -5.89 1.53
C VAL A 63 -4.44 -6.55 2.42
N ILE A 64 -5.08 -7.64 1.97
CA ILE A 64 -6.05 -8.41 2.77
C ILE A 64 -5.43 -8.82 4.10
N THR A 65 -4.24 -9.41 4.06
CA THR A 65 -3.53 -9.86 5.26
C THR A 65 -3.24 -8.70 6.21
N GLN A 66 -2.78 -7.55 5.70
CA GLN A 66 -2.44 -6.41 6.56
C GLN A 66 -3.68 -5.67 7.09
N VAL A 67 -4.80 -5.66 6.36
CA VAL A 67 -6.08 -5.13 6.85
C VAL A 67 -6.62 -5.98 8.00
N LEU A 68 -6.57 -7.30 7.87
CA LEU A 68 -6.93 -8.20 8.97
C LEU A 68 -5.97 -8.05 10.15
N ALA A 69 -4.66 -7.96 9.89
CA ALA A 69 -3.64 -7.84 10.93
C ALA A 69 -3.68 -6.49 11.67
N SER A 70 -4.17 -5.42 11.04
CA SER A 70 -4.34 -4.12 11.71
C SER A 70 -5.49 -4.13 12.72
N GLY A 71 -6.44 -5.07 12.58
CA GLY A 71 -7.63 -5.14 13.42
C GLY A 71 -8.62 -4.01 13.16
N LEU A 72 -8.44 -3.22 12.09
CA LEU A 72 -9.33 -2.11 11.75
C LEU A 72 -10.68 -2.60 11.22
N PHE A 73 -10.66 -3.62 10.36
CA PHE A 73 -11.84 -4.16 9.69
C PHE A 73 -11.76 -5.68 9.58
N ASP A 74 -12.92 -6.33 9.59
CA ASP A 74 -13.06 -7.66 9.01
C ASP A 74 -13.03 -7.59 7.48
N VAL A 75 -12.68 -8.69 6.82
CA VAL A 75 -12.53 -8.73 5.36
C VAL A 75 -13.42 -9.82 4.77
N ALA A 76 -14.24 -9.46 3.79
CA ALA A 76 -15.03 -10.42 3.04
C ALA A 76 -14.13 -11.44 2.30
N ASP A 77 -14.56 -12.69 2.25
CA ASP A 77 -13.81 -13.76 1.61
C ASP A 77 -13.48 -13.41 0.14
N LYS A 78 -12.20 -13.56 -0.22
CA LYS A 78 -11.70 -13.21 -1.55
C LYS A 78 -12.39 -14.01 -2.65
N GLY A 79 -12.63 -15.30 -2.42
CA GLY A 79 -13.31 -16.18 -3.37
C GLY A 79 -14.76 -15.77 -3.61
N ARG A 80 -15.47 -15.37 -2.55
CA ARG A 80 -16.81 -14.80 -2.65
C ARG A 80 -16.82 -13.49 -3.43
N VAL A 81 -15.91 -12.55 -3.13
CA VAL A 81 -15.77 -11.29 -3.88
C VAL A 81 -15.55 -11.56 -5.36
N ASP A 82 -14.58 -12.43 -5.70
CA ASP A 82 -14.24 -12.75 -7.08
C ASP A 82 -15.39 -13.45 -7.83
N SER A 83 -16.21 -14.24 -7.12
CA SER A 83 -17.38 -14.90 -7.69
C SER A 83 -18.49 -13.90 -8.01
N VAL A 84 -18.79 -12.97 -7.09
CA VAL A 84 -19.81 -11.91 -7.31
C VAL A 84 -19.42 -11.01 -8.47
N LEU A 85 -18.14 -10.57 -8.54
CA LEU A 85 -17.68 -9.73 -9.64
C LEU A 85 -17.84 -10.43 -11.00
N ARG A 86 -17.61 -11.75 -11.04
CA ARG A 86 -17.80 -12.55 -12.26
C ARG A 86 -19.28 -12.70 -12.63
N GLU A 87 -20.15 -12.91 -11.64
CA GLU A 87 -21.61 -12.99 -11.82
C GLU A 87 -22.18 -11.68 -12.40
N GLU A 88 -21.68 -10.53 -11.95
CA GLU A 88 -22.07 -9.19 -12.43
C GLU A 88 -21.30 -8.74 -13.69
N ALA A 89 -20.47 -9.62 -14.28
CA ALA A 89 -19.64 -9.33 -15.46
C ALA A 89 -18.70 -8.10 -15.29
N ILE A 90 -18.24 -7.86 -14.07
CA ILE A 90 -17.32 -6.76 -13.74
C ILE A 90 -15.89 -7.24 -13.96
N ALA A 91 -15.18 -6.57 -14.87
CA ALA A 91 -13.78 -6.87 -15.11
C ALA A 91 -12.92 -6.47 -13.88
N PRO A 92 -11.93 -7.30 -13.48
CA PRO A 92 -10.98 -6.96 -12.43
C PRO A 92 -10.27 -5.62 -12.70
N GLY A 93 -10.23 -4.74 -11.71
CA GLY A 93 -9.59 -3.42 -11.82
C GLY A 93 -10.35 -2.40 -12.68
N ALA A 94 -11.53 -2.73 -13.19
CA ALA A 94 -12.36 -1.76 -13.91
C ALA A 94 -12.90 -0.67 -12.98
N ALA A 95 -13.20 0.49 -13.56
CA ALA A 95 -13.97 1.51 -12.86
C ALA A 95 -15.37 0.97 -12.53
N ILE A 96 -15.83 1.22 -11.30
CA ILE A 96 -17.13 0.78 -10.80
C ILE A 96 -17.94 2.01 -10.44
N GLU A 97 -19.15 2.10 -10.98
CA GLU A 97 -20.09 3.17 -10.66
C GLU A 97 -20.68 3.01 -9.25
N ASP A 98 -21.07 4.12 -8.61
CA ASP A 98 -21.64 4.12 -7.26
C ASP A 98 -22.86 3.20 -7.11
N ALA A 99 -23.71 3.12 -8.13
CA ALA A 99 -24.86 2.21 -8.12
C ALA A 99 -24.44 0.74 -8.06
N THR A 100 -23.33 0.38 -8.72
CA THR A 100 -22.77 -0.97 -8.69
C THR A 100 -22.06 -1.23 -7.37
N LEU A 101 -21.31 -0.27 -6.82
CA LEU A 101 -20.72 -0.38 -5.47
C LEU A 101 -21.80 -0.65 -4.41
N ARG A 102 -22.92 0.08 -4.45
CA ARG A 102 -24.08 -0.16 -3.57
C ARG A 102 -24.59 -1.60 -3.65
N ARG A 103 -24.85 -2.10 -4.85
CA ARG A 103 -25.34 -3.47 -5.05
C ARG A 103 -24.34 -4.53 -4.59
N LEU A 104 -23.05 -4.32 -4.87
CA LEU A 104 -21.99 -5.20 -4.40
C LEU A 104 -21.92 -5.20 -2.86
N GLY A 105 -22.05 -4.03 -2.22
CA GLY A 105 -21.97 -3.91 -0.75
C GLY A 105 -23.08 -4.67 -0.07
N GLN A 106 -24.31 -4.58 -0.60
CA GLN A 106 -25.46 -5.36 -0.14
C GLN A 106 -25.26 -6.87 -0.36
N THR A 107 -24.71 -7.26 -1.51
CA THR A 107 -24.52 -8.68 -1.88
C THR A 107 -23.39 -9.36 -1.08
N LEU A 108 -22.35 -8.61 -0.74
CA LEU A 108 -21.18 -9.06 0.00
C LEU A 108 -21.31 -8.84 1.51
N GLY A 109 -22.28 -8.02 1.95
CA GLY A 109 -22.47 -7.64 3.34
C GLY A 109 -21.27 -6.85 3.87
N THR A 110 -20.83 -5.83 3.13
CA THR A 110 -19.65 -5.02 3.44
C THR A 110 -20.02 -3.55 3.42
N GLU A 111 -19.60 -2.76 4.42
CA GLU A 111 -19.93 -1.33 4.49
C GLU A 111 -19.01 -0.48 3.62
N ALA A 112 -17.81 -0.96 3.29
CA ALA A 112 -16.89 -0.26 2.42
C ALA A 112 -16.05 -1.20 1.54
N PHE A 113 -15.43 -0.61 0.52
CA PHE A 113 -14.52 -1.29 -0.40
C PHE A 113 -13.12 -0.73 -0.28
N ILE A 114 -12.13 -1.62 -0.30
CA ILE A 114 -10.74 -1.25 -0.57
C ILE A 114 -10.49 -1.44 -2.06
N LEU A 115 -10.27 -0.32 -2.74
CA LEU A 115 -9.93 -0.22 -4.15
C LEU A 115 -8.49 0.26 -4.28
N GLY A 116 -7.85 0.01 -5.41
CA GLY A 116 -6.51 0.52 -5.62
C GLY A 116 -5.90 0.15 -6.95
N SER A 117 -4.70 0.68 -7.15
CA SER A 117 -3.86 0.39 -8.30
C SER A 117 -2.43 0.13 -7.84
N VAL A 118 -1.75 -0.73 -8.58
CA VAL A 118 -0.36 -1.06 -8.32
C VAL A 118 0.45 -1.01 -9.61
N GLU A 119 1.65 -0.47 -9.48
CA GLU A 119 2.69 -0.50 -10.48
C GLU A 119 3.95 -1.05 -9.81
N GLN A 120 4.43 -2.19 -10.30
CA GLN A 120 5.69 -2.78 -9.86
C GLN A 120 6.71 -2.68 -10.97
N GLY A 121 7.93 -2.32 -10.61
CA GLY A 121 9.04 -2.13 -11.52
C GLY A 121 10.37 -2.53 -10.90
N THR A 122 11.43 -2.27 -11.63
CA THR A 122 12.81 -2.47 -11.16
C THR A 122 13.60 -1.20 -11.45
N GLU A 123 14.14 -0.59 -10.40
CA GLU A 123 15.00 0.58 -10.51
C GLU A 123 16.46 0.11 -10.62
N SER A 124 17.17 0.56 -11.65
CA SER A 124 18.59 0.28 -11.82
C SER A 124 19.41 1.48 -11.39
N ARG A 125 20.33 1.28 -10.45
CA ARG A 125 21.19 2.35 -9.95
C ARG A 125 22.58 1.78 -9.66
N GLY A 126 23.62 2.39 -10.23
CA GLY A 126 25.01 2.00 -10.02
C GLY A 126 25.33 0.53 -10.35
N GLY A 127 24.68 -0.05 -11.38
CA GLY A 127 24.88 -1.44 -11.80
C GLY A 127 24.11 -2.50 -11.00
N ALA A 128 23.36 -2.10 -9.96
CA ALA A 128 22.48 -2.98 -9.20
C ALA A 128 21.00 -2.66 -9.50
N ALA A 129 20.17 -3.69 -9.49
CA ALA A 129 18.73 -3.63 -9.74
C ALA A 129 17.96 -3.87 -8.43
N TYR A 130 16.96 -3.03 -8.16
CA TYR A 130 16.16 -3.07 -6.93
C TYR A 130 14.67 -3.08 -7.26
N PRO A 131 13.85 -3.82 -6.49
CA PRO A 131 12.41 -3.78 -6.68
C PRO A 131 11.86 -2.40 -6.31
N GLU A 132 10.90 -1.93 -7.10
CA GLU A 132 10.16 -0.72 -6.84
C GLU A 132 8.67 -0.98 -6.97
N ILE A 133 7.87 -0.34 -6.13
CA ILE A 133 6.41 -0.42 -6.16
C ILE A 133 5.80 0.95 -5.90
N ASN A 134 4.89 1.36 -6.77
CA ASN A 134 3.92 2.42 -6.52
C ASN A 134 2.58 1.77 -6.20
N LEU A 135 1.95 2.20 -5.11
CA LEU A 135 0.67 1.66 -4.64
C LEU A 135 -0.25 2.81 -4.28
N THR A 136 -1.48 2.74 -4.78
CA THR A 136 -2.58 3.59 -4.34
C THR A 136 -3.68 2.72 -3.77
N LEU A 137 -4.16 3.05 -2.57
CA LEU A 137 -5.29 2.42 -1.91
C LEU A 137 -6.34 3.46 -1.56
N ARG A 138 -7.62 3.08 -1.65
CA ARG A 138 -8.78 3.90 -1.34
C ARG A 138 -9.79 3.07 -0.57
N LEU A 139 -10.29 3.61 0.53
CA LEU A 139 -11.45 3.11 1.25
C LEU A 139 -12.67 3.90 0.77
N VAL A 140 -13.62 3.21 0.14
CA VAL A 140 -14.81 3.82 -0.46
C VAL A 140 -16.06 3.27 0.20
N ASP A 141 -16.91 4.16 0.70
CA ASP A 141 -18.19 3.80 1.29
C ASP A 141 -19.10 3.10 0.27
N SER A 142 -19.65 1.96 0.64
CA SER A 142 -20.48 1.15 -0.25
C SER A 142 -21.81 1.83 -0.57
N GLU A 143 -22.36 2.62 0.34
CA GLU A 143 -23.68 3.22 0.18
C GLU A 143 -23.62 4.49 -0.68
N SER A 144 -22.72 5.41 -0.36
CA SER A 144 -22.62 6.72 -1.01
C SER A 144 -21.63 6.77 -2.17
N GLY A 145 -20.67 5.84 -2.24
CA GLY A 145 -19.54 5.92 -3.18
C GLY A 145 -18.47 6.94 -2.74
N LEU A 146 -18.59 7.54 -1.56
CA LEU A 146 -17.62 8.53 -1.07
C LEU A 146 -16.29 7.86 -0.70
N ILE A 147 -15.19 8.45 -1.16
CA ILE A 147 -13.85 8.12 -0.68
C ILE A 147 -13.73 8.60 0.77
N LEU A 148 -13.61 7.66 1.71
CA LEU A 148 -13.43 7.89 3.14
C LEU A 148 -11.95 8.14 3.46
N TRP A 149 -11.07 7.38 2.82
CA TRP A 149 -9.63 7.48 2.95
C TRP A 149 -8.95 7.11 1.63
N GLN A 150 -7.82 7.75 1.33
CA GLN A 150 -6.97 7.40 0.21
C GLN A 150 -5.52 7.61 0.60
N ALA A 151 -4.63 6.69 0.24
CA ALA A 151 -3.21 6.92 0.33
C ALA A 151 -2.48 6.38 -0.89
N SER A 152 -1.45 7.11 -1.31
CA SER A 152 -0.58 6.74 -2.42
C SER A 152 0.85 6.82 -1.95
N GLY A 153 1.67 5.86 -2.35
CA GLY A 153 3.08 5.88 -1.99
C GLY A 153 3.96 5.06 -2.90
N ARG A 154 5.27 5.25 -2.70
CA ARG A 154 6.36 4.57 -3.38
C ARG A 154 7.22 3.87 -2.36
N GLY A 155 7.53 2.61 -2.63
CA GLY A 155 8.49 1.80 -1.89
C GLY A 155 9.62 1.38 -2.82
N SER A 156 10.86 1.49 -2.37
CA SER A 156 12.04 1.02 -3.10
C SER A 156 12.82 0.00 -2.28
N GLY A 157 13.43 -0.99 -2.92
CA GLY A 157 14.38 -1.90 -2.30
C GLY A 157 15.78 -1.30 -2.13
N TYR A 158 16.00 -0.07 -2.61
CA TYR A 158 17.28 0.60 -2.59
C TYR A 158 17.67 1.07 -1.19
N SER A 159 18.90 0.75 -0.75
CA SER A 159 19.54 1.34 0.41
C SER A 159 21.01 1.68 0.14
N VAL A 160 21.45 2.84 0.66
CA VAL A 160 22.86 3.27 0.62
C VAL A 160 23.73 2.39 1.51
N SER A 161 23.20 1.90 2.64
CA SER A 161 23.94 1.02 3.55
C SER A 161 24.22 -0.35 2.91
N ASP A 162 23.27 -0.88 2.14
CA ASP A 162 23.45 -2.15 1.41
C ASP A 162 24.64 -2.08 0.46
N ARG A 163 24.87 -0.92 -0.16
CA ARG A 163 26.04 -0.70 -1.01
C ARG A 163 27.34 -0.55 -0.25
N LEU A 164 27.33 0.18 0.86
CA LEU A 164 28.55 0.48 1.62
C LEU A 164 29.02 -0.68 2.49
N PHE A 165 28.08 -1.47 3.02
CA PHE A 165 28.35 -2.52 4.00
C PHE A 165 27.97 -3.93 3.51
N GLY A 166 27.45 -4.07 2.29
CA GLY A 166 27.12 -5.37 1.70
C GLY A 166 25.94 -6.08 2.38
N THR A 167 25.03 -5.34 3.01
CA THR A 167 23.81 -5.92 3.61
C THR A 167 22.84 -6.39 2.53
N THR A 168 22.03 -7.40 2.86
CA THR A 168 21.09 -8.02 1.92
C THR A 168 20.00 -7.03 1.49
N PRO A 169 19.82 -6.78 0.17
CA PRO A 169 18.76 -5.90 -0.33
C PRO A 169 17.37 -6.42 0.03
N LYS A 170 16.42 -5.48 0.22
CA LYS A 170 15.03 -5.86 0.49
C LYS A 170 14.40 -6.55 -0.72
N SER A 171 13.64 -7.61 -0.47
CA SER A 171 12.88 -8.30 -1.51
C SER A 171 11.63 -7.52 -1.92
N ALA A 172 11.09 -7.80 -3.11
CA ALA A 172 9.84 -7.17 -3.57
C ALA A 172 8.68 -7.39 -2.58
N PHE A 173 8.66 -8.54 -1.90
CA PHE A 173 7.69 -8.83 -0.84
C PHE A 173 7.88 -7.90 0.36
N GLN A 174 9.11 -7.74 0.86
CA GLN A 174 9.39 -6.87 2.00
C GLN A 174 9.05 -5.41 1.69
N VAL A 175 9.44 -4.91 0.51
CA VAL A 175 9.12 -3.54 0.10
C VAL A 175 7.61 -3.33 0.00
N THR A 176 6.88 -4.28 -0.61
CA THR A 176 5.42 -4.22 -0.69
C THR A 176 4.78 -4.25 0.70
N LEU A 177 5.21 -5.16 1.57
CA LEU A 177 4.68 -5.30 2.93
C LEU A 177 4.88 -4.02 3.75
N GLU A 178 6.06 -3.43 3.70
CA GLU A 178 6.35 -2.19 4.41
C GLU A 178 5.56 -1.01 3.85
N LEU A 179 5.41 -0.91 2.52
CA LEU A 179 4.60 0.13 1.90
C LEU A 179 3.13 0.01 2.29
N VAL A 180 2.53 -1.18 2.18
CA VAL A 180 1.14 -1.44 2.58
C VAL A 180 0.92 -1.04 4.05
N ASN A 181 1.82 -1.46 4.94
CA ASN A 181 1.75 -1.08 6.35
C ASN A 181 1.88 0.42 6.56
N SER A 182 2.76 1.08 5.81
CA SER A 182 2.91 2.54 5.87
C SER A 182 1.64 3.25 5.41
N LEU A 183 0.97 2.77 4.36
CA LEU A 183 -0.29 3.34 3.90
C LEU A 183 -1.39 3.13 4.94
N LEU A 184 -1.62 1.90 5.41
CA LEU A 184 -2.69 1.59 6.36
C LEU A 184 -2.54 2.35 7.69
N ARG A 185 -1.31 2.63 8.14
CA ARG A 185 -1.06 3.48 9.31
C ARG A 185 -1.58 4.91 9.17
N SER A 186 -1.70 5.44 7.95
CA SER A 186 -2.26 6.78 7.72
C SER A 186 -3.78 6.86 7.91
N MET A 187 -4.44 5.72 8.19
CA MET A 187 -5.86 5.64 8.53
C MET A 187 -6.12 5.87 10.04
N HIS A 188 -5.07 5.90 10.86
CA HIS A 188 -5.09 6.25 12.29
C HIS A 188 -4.80 7.74 12.50
#